data_AF-A0A8T4LIY4-F1
#
_entry.id   AF-A0A8T4LIY4-F1
#
_cell.length_a   1.000
_cell.length_b   1.000
_cell.length_c   1.000
_cell.angle_alpha   90.00
_cell.angle_beta   90.00
_cell.angle_gamma   90.00
#
_symmetry.space_group_name_H-M   'P 1'
#
loop_
_entity.id
_entity.type
_entity.pdbx_description
1 polymer ?
#
loop_
_entity_poly.entity_id
_entity_poly.type
_entity_poly.pdbx_seq_one_letter_code
_entity_poly.pdbx_strand_id
1 'polypeptide(L)'
;MVLKLDSTREAYKAFPQEGTAQIVQQMPKLIADGRVPMNVSQLMQRRLDVRSSDPEIKNSYMDNYFDTGDAVVYRPDGRVKIVLDSQTLRDMTPESQRNSGALVLTNDVYDSLQGEEFKKGKLGKLNDGLSREDVKAHPVWKVLARDQALLNDYTDFIFGEYQLRFAKDSALDDLKLMGIYPGSANGTAPEMRAWYVSRLGGRSSADGRYGLDDDCGRFVGIAPEAPNTLEQLVKV
;
A
#
# COMPACT_ATOMS: atom_id res chain seq x y z
N MET A 1 -37.75 -10.00 -17.68
CA MET A 1 -36.95 -9.75 -16.47
C MET A 1 -35.89 -8.73 -16.84
N VAL A 2 -36.10 -7.47 -16.50
CA VAL A 2 -35.18 -6.38 -16.83
C VAL A 2 -34.08 -6.42 -15.77
N LEU A 3 -32.88 -6.84 -16.17
CA LEU A 3 -31.66 -6.56 -15.40
C LEU A 3 -31.58 -5.04 -15.30
N LYS A 4 -31.96 -4.49 -14.14
CA LYS A 4 -31.56 -3.14 -13.77
C LYS A 4 -30.04 -3.17 -13.71
N LEU A 5 -29.39 -2.66 -14.75
CA LEU A 5 -28.00 -2.21 -14.68
C LEU A 5 -27.95 -1.23 -13.52
N ASP A 6 -27.28 -1.67 -12.46
CA ASP A 6 -27.17 -0.92 -11.22
C ASP A 6 -26.56 0.45 -11.52
N SER A 7 -27.09 1.47 -10.85
CA SER A 7 -26.58 2.84 -10.87
C SER A 7 -25.06 2.87 -10.72
N THR A 8 -24.38 3.74 -11.47
CA THR A 8 -22.91 3.90 -11.53
C THR A 8 -22.26 3.68 -10.16
N ARG A 9 -21.68 2.50 -9.98
CA ARG A 9 -21.01 2.12 -8.73
C ARG A 9 -19.84 3.06 -8.47
N GLU A 10 -19.67 3.51 -7.23
CA GLU A 10 -18.51 4.33 -6.85
C GLU A 10 -17.22 3.58 -7.18
N ALA A 11 -16.36 4.20 -8.00
CA ALA A 11 -15.10 3.61 -8.42
C ALA A 11 -14.20 3.23 -7.23
N TYR A 12 -14.25 4.03 -6.15
CA TYR A 12 -13.48 3.85 -4.93
C TYR A 12 -14.39 3.93 -3.70
N LYS A 13 -14.16 3.06 -2.71
CA LYS A 13 -14.89 3.06 -1.44
C LYS A 13 -13.95 2.70 -0.29
N ALA A 14 -14.01 3.43 0.82
CA ALA A 14 -13.19 3.16 1.99
C ALA A 14 -13.74 2.02 2.86
N PHE A 15 -12.85 1.24 3.47
CA PHE A 15 -13.18 0.17 4.42
C PHE A 15 -12.25 0.27 5.65
N PRO A 16 -12.77 0.68 6.83
CA PRO A 16 -14.16 1.07 7.09
C PRO A 16 -14.50 2.40 6.39
N GLN A 17 -15.80 2.69 6.22
CA GLN A 17 -16.24 3.96 5.63
C GLN A 17 -15.89 5.16 6.50
N GLU A 18 -15.92 4.99 7.82
CA GLU A 18 -15.56 6.00 8.82
C GLU A 18 -14.61 5.42 9.86
N GLY A 19 -13.74 6.28 10.41
CA GLY A 19 -12.82 5.92 11.49
C GLY A 19 -11.74 4.93 11.05
N THR A 20 -11.51 3.93 11.92
CA THR A 20 -10.51 2.88 11.78
C THR A 20 -11.07 1.56 12.29
N ALA A 21 -10.59 0.44 11.75
CA ALA A 21 -11.00 -0.89 12.20
C ALA A 21 -9.93 -1.92 11.85
N GLN A 22 -9.95 -3.08 12.49
CA GLN A 22 -9.01 -4.16 12.22
C GLN A 22 -9.03 -4.60 10.75
N ILE A 23 -7.85 -4.72 10.15
CA ILE A 23 -7.66 -5.14 8.75
C ILE A 23 -8.31 -6.50 8.49
N VAL A 24 -8.14 -7.45 9.43
CA VAL A 24 -8.76 -8.80 9.39
C VAL A 24 -10.28 -8.78 9.36
N GLN A 25 -10.92 -7.71 9.83
CA GLN A 25 -12.39 -7.57 9.79
C GLN A 25 -12.87 -6.83 8.53
N GLN A 26 -12.03 -5.98 7.94
CA GLN A 26 -12.40 -5.14 6.80
C GLN A 26 -12.13 -5.80 5.46
N MET A 27 -11.06 -6.59 5.33
CA MET A 27 -10.75 -7.29 4.08
C MET A 27 -11.92 -8.19 3.62
N PRO A 28 -12.51 -9.06 4.46
CA PRO A 28 -13.65 -9.88 4.04
C PRO A 28 -14.87 -9.07 3.61
N LYS A 29 -15.13 -7.92 4.28
CA LYS A 29 -16.24 -7.03 3.93
C LYS A 29 -16.02 -6.36 2.58
N LEU A 30 -14.79 -5.94 2.29
CA LEU A 30 -14.41 -5.38 1.00
C LEU A 30 -14.58 -6.41 -0.12
N ILE A 31 -14.11 -7.64 0.08
CA ILE A 31 -14.26 -8.73 -0.89
C ILE A 31 -15.74 -9.10 -1.08
N ALA A 32 -16.52 -9.16 -0.01
CA ALA A 32 -17.97 -9.42 -0.07
C ALA A 32 -18.76 -8.31 -0.77
N ASP A 33 -18.29 -7.06 -0.72
CA ASP A 33 -18.82 -5.96 -1.55
C ASP A 33 -18.51 -6.20 -3.04
N GLY A 34 -17.60 -7.12 -3.39
CA GLY A 34 -17.18 -7.39 -4.77
C GLY A 34 -16.14 -6.38 -5.25
N ARG A 35 -15.24 -5.95 -4.36
CA ARG A 35 -14.13 -5.03 -4.64
C ARG A 35 -12.79 -5.72 -4.48
N VAL A 36 -11.73 -5.06 -4.95
CA VAL A 36 -10.34 -5.45 -4.73
C VAL A 36 -9.64 -4.34 -3.94
N PRO A 37 -8.82 -4.68 -2.91
CA PRO A 37 -8.08 -3.65 -2.19
C PRO A 37 -7.07 -2.98 -3.13
N MET A 38 -7.03 -1.65 -3.10
CA MET A 38 -6.05 -0.86 -3.82
C MET A 38 -4.63 -1.28 -3.43
N ASN A 39 -3.77 -1.48 -4.43
CA ASN A 39 -2.35 -1.77 -4.19
C ASN A 39 -1.51 -0.49 -4.11
N VAL A 40 -0.22 -0.59 -3.78
CA VAL A 40 0.64 0.59 -3.57
C VAL A 40 0.77 1.42 -4.85
N SER A 41 0.97 0.77 -6.01
CA SER A 41 1.06 1.44 -7.31
C SER A 41 -0.22 2.22 -7.65
N GLN A 42 -1.38 1.62 -7.45
CA GLN A 42 -2.67 2.28 -7.65
C GLN A 42 -2.89 3.45 -6.68
N LEU A 43 -2.42 3.35 -5.44
CA LEU A 43 -2.47 4.45 -4.48
C LEU A 43 -1.56 5.62 -4.91
N MET A 44 -0.36 5.32 -5.42
CA MET A 44 0.53 6.35 -5.99
C MET A 44 -0.17 7.08 -7.14
N GLN A 45 -0.71 6.32 -8.09
CA GLN A 45 -1.43 6.88 -9.24
C GLN A 45 -2.63 7.71 -8.77
N ARG A 46 -3.42 7.21 -7.81
CA ARG A 46 -4.59 7.93 -7.30
C ARG A 46 -4.21 9.25 -6.65
N ARG A 47 -3.15 9.29 -5.84
CA ARG A 47 -2.63 10.53 -5.23
C ARG A 47 -2.17 11.53 -6.30
N LEU A 48 -1.55 11.05 -7.38
CA LEU A 48 -1.20 11.88 -8.53
C LEU A 48 -2.45 12.38 -9.26
N ASP A 49 -3.45 11.55 -9.52
CA ASP A 49 -4.65 11.92 -10.27
C ASP A 49 -5.45 13.03 -9.56
N VAL A 50 -5.49 13.00 -8.23
CA VAL A 50 -6.21 14.01 -7.44
C VAL A 50 -5.39 15.25 -7.10
N ARG A 51 -4.14 15.36 -7.60
CA ARG A 51 -3.21 16.47 -7.24
C ARG A 51 -3.73 17.86 -7.57
N SER A 52 -4.59 17.95 -8.60
CA SER A 52 -5.22 19.18 -9.09
C SER A 52 -6.74 19.20 -8.87
N SER A 53 -7.28 18.24 -8.11
CA SER A 53 -8.70 18.22 -7.72
C SER A 53 -8.99 19.21 -6.59
N ASP A 54 -10.27 19.31 -6.21
CA ASP A 54 -10.70 20.09 -5.05
C ASP A 54 -9.88 19.76 -3.79
N PRO A 55 -9.53 20.74 -2.95
CA PRO A 55 -8.67 20.53 -1.78
C PRO A 55 -9.16 19.43 -0.83
N GLU A 56 -10.47 19.27 -0.67
CA GLU A 56 -11.05 18.22 0.16
C GLU A 56 -10.73 16.82 -0.39
N ILE A 57 -10.88 16.62 -1.70
CA ILE A 57 -10.56 15.36 -2.37
C ILE A 57 -9.05 15.10 -2.33
N LYS A 58 -8.22 16.11 -2.64
CA LYS A 58 -6.77 15.97 -2.56
C LYS A 58 -6.34 15.58 -1.14
N ASN A 59 -6.83 16.28 -0.13
CA ASN A 59 -6.45 16.06 1.26
C ASN A 59 -6.98 14.72 1.80
N SER A 60 -8.13 14.21 1.33
CA SER A 60 -8.63 12.90 1.76
C SER A 60 -7.67 11.75 1.43
N TYR A 61 -6.88 11.88 0.36
CA TYR A 61 -5.84 10.90 -0.01
C TYR A 61 -4.45 11.25 0.52
N MET A 62 -4.14 12.53 0.71
CA MET A 62 -2.82 12.97 1.17
C MET A 62 -2.67 12.92 2.69
N ASP A 63 -3.73 13.22 3.45
CA ASP A 63 -3.68 13.35 4.91
C ASP A 63 -4.10 12.07 5.64
N ASN A 64 -4.49 11.05 4.87
CA ASN A 64 -4.77 9.73 5.36
C ASN A 64 -3.69 8.73 4.96
N TYR A 65 -3.56 7.72 5.79
CA TYR A 65 -2.80 6.52 5.49
C TYR A 65 -3.73 5.46 4.89
N PHE A 66 -3.14 4.45 4.24
CA PHE A 66 -3.89 3.36 3.64
C PHE A 66 -3.12 2.05 3.75
N ASP A 67 -3.82 1.00 4.16
CA ASP A 67 -3.42 -0.37 3.92
C ASP A 67 -3.69 -0.74 2.47
N THR A 68 -2.88 -1.64 1.94
CA THR A 68 -2.93 -2.00 0.52
C THR A 68 -3.11 -3.49 0.32
N GLY A 69 -3.49 -3.87 -0.91
CA GLY A 69 -3.56 -5.26 -1.34
C GLY A 69 -2.20 -5.92 -1.57
N ASP A 70 -1.10 -5.17 -1.49
CA ASP A 70 0.26 -5.73 -1.55
C ASP A 70 0.68 -6.22 -0.17
N ALA A 71 1.41 -7.34 -0.13
CA ALA A 71 1.87 -7.94 1.11
C ALA A 71 3.40 -7.99 1.18
N VAL A 72 3.90 -8.09 2.41
CA VAL A 72 5.28 -8.41 2.73
C VAL A 72 5.31 -9.61 3.65
N VAL A 73 6.21 -10.53 3.35
CA VAL A 73 6.37 -11.79 4.07
C VAL A 73 7.77 -11.89 4.61
N TYR A 74 7.90 -12.10 5.91
CA TYR A 74 9.16 -12.24 6.62
C TYR A 74 9.40 -13.71 6.94
N ARG A 75 10.59 -14.21 6.61
CA ARG A 75 11.05 -15.52 7.10
C ARG A 75 11.90 -15.36 8.36
N PRO A 76 11.90 -16.35 9.27
CA PRO A 76 12.78 -16.36 10.44
C PRO A 76 14.29 -16.32 10.09
N ASP A 77 14.67 -16.77 8.89
CA ASP A 77 16.06 -16.70 8.40
C ASP A 77 16.47 -15.29 7.92
N GLY A 78 15.55 -14.32 7.95
CA GLY A 78 15.76 -12.93 7.57
C GLY A 78 15.52 -12.64 6.09
N ARG A 79 15.06 -13.61 5.29
CA ARG A 79 14.54 -13.32 3.94
C ARG A 79 13.21 -12.57 4.00
N VAL A 80 12.99 -11.74 3.00
CA VAL A 80 11.77 -10.95 2.87
C VAL A 80 11.24 -11.08 1.46
N LYS A 81 9.96 -11.40 1.30
CA LYS A 81 9.30 -11.51 0.00
C LYS A 81 8.22 -10.44 -0.11
N ILE A 82 8.21 -9.69 -1.20
CA ILE A 82 7.13 -8.75 -1.53
C ILE A 82 6.18 -9.44 -2.49
N VAL A 83 4.93 -9.60 -2.08
CA VAL A 83 3.88 -10.29 -2.84
C VAL A 83 2.88 -9.26 -3.30
N LEU A 84 2.92 -8.93 -4.58
CA LEU A 84 2.00 -7.95 -5.18
C LEU A 84 0.60 -8.56 -5.31
N ASP A 85 -0.44 -7.75 -5.07
CA ASP A 85 -1.84 -8.17 -5.20
C ASP A 85 -2.16 -9.50 -4.49
N SER A 86 -1.68 -9.65 -3.26
CA SER A 86 -1.62 -10.94 -2.53
C SER A 86 -3.00 -11.56 -2.31
N GLN A 87 -3.26 -12.67 -3.00
CA GLN A 87 -4.50 -13.43 -2.80
C GLN A 87 -4.56 -14.03 -1.39
N THR A 88 -3.44 -14.53 -0.86
CA THR A 88 -3.37 -15.05 0.51
C THR A 88 -3.75 -13.99 1.56
N LEU A 89 -3.38 -12.73 1.33
CA LEU A 89 -3.80 -11.63 2.21
C LEU A 89 -5.30 -11.34 2.07
N ARG A 90 -5.86 -11.44 0.87
CA ARG A 90 -7.30 -11.23 0.60
C ARG A 90 -8.18 -12.34 1.16
N ASP A 91 -7.68 -13.56 1.19
CA ASP A 91 -8.38 -14.74 1.69
C ASP A 91 -8.38 -14.85 3.22
N MET A 92 -7.69 -13.93 3.92
CA MET A 92 -7.65 -13.94 5.37
C MET A 92 -9.04 -13.71 5.98
N THR A 93 -9.28 -14.34 7.12
CA THR A 93 -10.50 -14.22 7.92
C THR A 93 -10.15 -13.78 9.35
N PRO A 94 -11.11 -13.32 10.16
CA PRO A 94 -10.88 -13.03 11.57
C PRO A 94 -10.27 -14.21 12.36
N GLU A 95 -10.57 -15.44 11.96
CA GLU A 95 -10.10 -16.68 12.58
C GLU A 95 -8.72 -17.14 12.08
N SER A 96 -8.18 -16.50 11.03
CA SER A 96 -6.87 -16.88 10.49
C SER A 96 -5.79 -16.78 11.56
N GLN A 97 -4.91 -17.77 11.62
CA GLN A 97 -3.87 -17.82 12.65
C GLN A 97 -2.92 -16.62 12.52
N ARG A 98 -2.68 -15.95 13.65
CA ARG A 98 -1.79 -14.79 13.72
C ARG A 98 -0.75 -14.94 14.82
N ASN A 99 0.40 -14.28 14.62
CA ASN A 99 1.44 -14.08 15.62
C ASN A 99 1.83 -12.60 15.64
N SER A 100 1.59 -11.92 16.77
CA SER A 100 1.80 -10.45 16.88
C SER A 100 1.21 -9.68 15.69
N GLY A 101 -0.06 -9.97 15.38
CA GLY A 101 -0.81 -9.36 14.29
C GLY A 101 -0.43 -9.77 12.86
N ALA A 102 0.67 -10.50 12.63
CA ALA A 102 0.96 -11.04 11.30
C ALA A 102 0.21 -12.34 11.04
N LEU A 103 -0.21 -12.55 9.79
CA LEU A 103 -0.73 -13.82 9.32
C LEU A 103 0.40 -14.86 9.31
N VAL A 104 0.19 -15.97 10.03
CA VAL A 104 1.16 -17.08 10.06
C VAL A 104 0.96 -17.95 8.84
N LEU A 105 2.04 -18.22 8.10
CA LEU A 105 2.02 -19.07 6.91
C LEU A 105 2.73 -20.40 7.17
N THR A 106 2.33 -21.43 6.44
CA THR A 106 3.16 -22.63 6.31
C THR A 106 4.31 -22.38 5.32
N ASN A 107 5.36 -23.20 5.39
CA ASN A 107 6.45 -23.12 4.41
C ASN A 107 5.96 -23.41 2.99
N ASP A 108 5.05 -24.38 2.81
CA ASP A 108 4.48 -24.71 1.50
C ASP A 108 3.73 -23.52 0.89
N VAL A 109 2.94 -22.82 1.71
CA VAL A 109 2.26 -21.59 1.26
C VAL A 109 3.31 -20.56 0.86
N TYR A 110 4.30 -20.28 1.72
CA TYR A 110 5.38 -19.33 1.42
C TYR A 110 6.10 -19.63 0.09
N ASP A 111 6.45 -20.90 -0.14
CA ASP A 111 7.21 -21.32 -1.32
C ASP A 111 6.36 -21.21 -2.60
N SER A 112 5.03 -21.33 -2.49
CA SER A 112 4.08 -21.11 -3.60
C SER A 112 3.86 -19.62 -3.96
N LEU A 113 4.10 -18.70 -3.01
CA LEU A 113 3.89 -17.27 -3.22
C LEU A 113 4.79 -16.73 -4.32
N GLN A 114 4.18 -16.07 -5.30
CA GLN A 114 4.85 -15.32 -6.35
C GLN A 114 5.18 -13.91 -5.85
N GLY A 115 6.44 -13.49 -5.99
CA GLY A 115 6.88 -12.19 -5.50
C GLY A 115 8.40 -12.05 -5.54
N GLU A 116 8.87 -10.81 -5.43
CA GLU A 116 10.30 -10.51 -5.37
C GLU A 116 10.85 -10.91 -3.99
N GLU A 117 11.82 -11.81 -3.96
CA GLU A 117 12.47 -12.27 -2.73
C GLU A 117 13.83 -11.59 -2.53
N PHE A 118 13.97 -10.91 -1.39
CA PHE A 118 15.18 -10.30 -0.94
C PHE A 118 15.89 -11.19 0.08
N LYS A 119 17.18 -11.40 -0.14
CA LYS A 119 18.06 -12.02 0.85
C LYS A 119 18.21 -11.10 2.07
N LYS A 120 18.53 -11.69 3.22
CA LYS A 120 18.80 -10.94 4.46
C LYS A 120 19.77 -9.79 4.22
N GLY A 121 19.38 -8.58 4.62
CA GLY A 121 20.19 -7.37 4.48
C GLY A 121 20.29 -6.82 3.04
N LYS A 122 19.46 -7.29 2.09
CA LYS A 122 19.47 -6.83 0.69
C LYS A 122 18.27 -5.96 0.30
N LEU A 123 17.51 -5.46 1.26
CA LEU A 123 16.37 -4.57 1.01
C LEU A 123 16.76 -3.09 0.77
N GLY A 124 18.03 -2.70 0.96
CA GLY A 124 18.46 -1.32 0.84
C GLY A 124 18.49 -0.56 2.18
N LYS A 125 18.25 0.75 2.13
CA LYS A 125 18.22 1.64 3.31
C LYS A 125 16.87 1.50 4.01
N LEU A 126 16.88 1.16 5.30
CA LEU A 126 15.68 0.83 6.06
C LEU A 126 15.58 1.69 7.32
N ASN A 127 14.36 1.80 7.84
CA ASN A 127 14.05 2.40 9.15
C ASN A 127 14.40 3.89 9.30
N ASP A 128 14.53 4.60 8.18
CA ASP A 128 14.75 6.04 8.15
C ASP A 128 14.11 6.64 6.90
N GLY A 129 13.90 7.96 6.91
CA GLY A 129 13.52 8.72 5.72
C GLY A 129 14.63 8.70 4.68
N LEU A 130 14.25 8.62 3.41
CA LEU A 130 15.14 8.57 2.26
C LEU A 130 15.23 9.93 1.59
N SER A 131 16.36 10.24 0.92
CA SER A 131 16.39 11.38 -0.01
C SER A 131 15.54 11.06 -1.25
N ARG A 132 15.21 12.10 -2.02
CA ARG A 132 14.45 11.95 -3.25
C ARG A 132 15.10 10.98 -4.24
N GLU A 133 16.41 11.08 -4.42
CA GLU A 133 17.19 10.20 -5.29
C GLU A 133 17.25 8.76 -4.73
N ASP A 134 17.41 8.62 -3.41
CA ASP A 134 17.41 7.33 -2.75
C ASP A 134 16.08 6.60 -2.93
N VAL A 135 14.94 7.30 -2.84
CA VAL A 135 13.60 6.71 -3.07
C VAL A 135 13.49 6.15 -4.49
N LYS A 136 13.86 6.95 -5.50
CA LYS A 136 13.76 6.56 -6.91
C LYS A 136 14.64 5.35 -7.26
N ALA A 137 15.74 5.16 -6.52
CA ALA A 137 16.64 4.02 -6.66
C ALA A 137 16.31 2.84 -5.72
N HIS A 138 15.41 3.00 -4.76
CA HIS A 138 15.21 2.02 -3.70
C HIS A 138 14.55 0.73 -4.22
N PRO A 139 15.12 -0.46 -4.00
CA PRO A 139 14.64 -1.69 -4.61
C PRO A 139 13.20 -2.04 -4.20
N VAL A 140 12.84 -1.82 -2.93
CA VAL A 140 11.45 -2.03 -2.45
C VAL A 140 10.46 -1.10 -3.13
N TRP A 141 10.78 0.20 -3.25
CA TRP A 141 9.88 1.14 -3.91
C TRP A 141 9.70 0.81 -5.38
N LYS A 142 10.75 0.36 -6.07
CA LYS A 142 10.66 -0.08 -7.46
C LYS A 142 9.71 -1.26 -7.64
N VAL A 143 9.76 -2.25 -6.74
CA VAL A 143 8.83 -3.38 -6.76
C VAL A 143 7.39 -2.92 -6.50
N LEU A 144 7.17 -2.08 -5.48
CA LEU A 144 5.83 -1.62 -5.10
C LEU A 144 5.20 -0.68 -6.13
N ALA A 145 5.99 0.20 -6.73
CA ALA A 145 5.51 1.13 -7.75
C ALA A 145 5.18 0.41 -9.06
N ARG A 146 5.86 -0.72 -9.35
CA ARG A 146 5.73 -1.55 -10.57
C ARG A 146 6.20 -0.86 -11.85
N ASP A 147 6.14 0.47 -11.89
CA ASP A 147 6.60 1.32 -12.96
C ASP A 147 7.54 2.42 -12.42
N GLN A 148 8.66 2.63 -13.11
CA GLN A 148 9.68 3.58 -12.68
C GLN A 148 9.28 5.04 -12.93
N ALA A 149 8.51 5.32 -13.99
CA ALA A 149 8.06 6.68 -14.27
C ALA A 149 7.05 7.12 -13.20
N LEU A 150 6.10 6.25 -12.85
CA LEU A 150 5.18 6.44 -11.74
C LEU A 150 5.92 6.70 -10.42
N LEU A 151 6.95 5.90 -10.09
CA LEU A 151 7.75 6.13 -8.89
C LEU A 151 8.41 7.51 -8.91
N ASN A 152 8.96 7.92 -10.05
CA ASN A 152 9.64 9.20 -10.18
C ASN A 152 8.67 10.37 -9.96
N ASP A 153 7.54 10.37 -10.66
CA ASP A 153 6.52 11.42 -10.59
C ASP A 153 5.90 11.49 -9.19
N TYR A 154 5.57 10.34 -8.61
CA TYR A 154 5.02 10.26 -7.26
C TYR A 154 6.01 10.78 -6.22
N THR A 155 7.30 10.43 -6.34
CA THR A 155 8.33 10.92 -5.42
C THR A 155 8.46 12.44 -5.51
N ASP A 156 8.53 13.00 -6.71
CA ASP A 156 8.66 14.45 -6.89
C ASP A 156 7.44 15.19 -6.34
N PHE A 157 6.25 14.64 -6.55
CA PHE A 157 5.01 15.16 -5.99
C PHE A 157 5.01 15.14 -4.44
N ILE A 158 5.32 14.00 -3.81
CA ILE A 158 5.34 13.88 -2.35
C ILE A 158 6.34 14.84 -1.72
N PHE A 159 7.55 14.95 -2.26
CA PHE A 159 8.57 15.85 -1.74
C PHE A 159 8.14 17.32 -1.86
N GLY A 160 7.60 17.71 -3.02
CA GLY A 160 7.07 19.06 -3.22
C GLY A 160 5.94 19.40 -2.27
N GLU A 161 4.94 18.52 -2.14
CA GLU A 161 3.80 18.72 -1.24
C GLU A 161 4.23 18.78 0.23
N TYR A 162 5.17 17.94 0.65
CA TYR A 162 5.68 17.96 2.01
C TYR A 162 6.42 19.27 2.32
N GLN A 163 7.29 19.71 1.41
CA GLN A 163 8.01 20.98 1.55
C GLN A 163 7.03 22.14 1.72
N LEU A 164 6.05 22.25 0.82
CA LEU A 164 5.05 23.33 0.83
C LEU A 164 4.26 23.40 2.14
N ARG A 165 3.97 22.25 2.76
CA ARG A 165 3.08 22.16 3.93
C ARG A 165 3.80 22.14 5.27
N PHE A 166 4.98 21.51 5.34
CA PHE A 166 5.63 21.17 6.61
C PHE A 166 7.09 21.63 6.72
N ALA A 167 7.73 22.02 5.61
CA ALA A 167 9.16 22.35 5.59
C ALA A 167 9.49 23.46 4.59
N LYS A 168 8.75 24.58 4.68
CA LYS A 168 8.82 25.70 3.71
C LYS A 168 10.22 26.31 3.57
N ASP A 169 11.01 26.26 4.65
CA ASP A 169 12.34 26.86 4.72
C ASP A 169 13.47 25.85 4.41
N SER A 170 13.14 24.60 4.11
CA SER A 170 14.11 23.56 3.76
C SER A 170 14.21 23.41 2.24
N ALA A 171 15.40 23.12 1.71
CA ALA A 171 15.52 22.70 0.31
C ALA A 171 14.95 21.28 0.12
N LEU A 172 14.45 20.97 -1.08
CA LEU A 172 13.90 19.64 -1.39
C LEU A 172 14.92 18.51 -1.15
N ASP A 173 16.19 18.78 -1.46
CA ASP A 173 17.26 17.77 -1.38
C ASP A 173 17.67 17.48 0.09
N ASP A 174 17.31 18.34 1.04
CA ASP A 174 17.54 18.14 2.47
C ASP A 174 16.46 17.26 3.13
N LEU A 175 15.32 17.07 2.45
CA LEU A 175 14.20 16.32 3.00
C LEU A 175 14.49 14.81 3.04
N LYS A 176 14.00 14.17 4.10
CA LYS A 176 14.06 12.71 4.31
C LYS A 176 12.65 12.16 4.48
N LEU A 177 12.10 11.58 3.41
CA LEU A 177 10.71 11.13 3.33
C LEU A 177 10.65 9.71 2.76
N MET A 178 9.44 9.15 2.67
CA MET A 178 9.16 7.88 1.99
C MET A 178 10.09 6.74 2.43
N GLY A 179 10.29 6.62 3.75
CA GLY A 179 11.11 5.56 4.32
C GLY A 179 10.50 4.18 4.09
N ILE A 180 11.33 3.15 4.13
CA ILE A 180 10.89 1.75 4.13
C ILE A 180 11.11 1.17 5.52
N TYR A 181 10.02 0.72 6.15
CA TYR A 181 10.03 0.19 7.51
C TYR A 181 9.54 -1.26 7.51
N PRO A 182 10.43 -2.25 7.30
CA PRO A 182 10.06 -3.64 7.34
C PRO A 182 9.94 -4.14 8.79
N GLY A 183 9.03 -5.09 9.01
CA GLY A 183 9.02 -5.90 10.22
C GLY A 183 10.01 -7.06 10.18
N SER A 184 9.73 -8.04 11.03
CA SER A 184 10.43 -9.31 11.13
C SER A 184 9.43 -10.42 11.40
N ALA A 185 9.87 -11.66 11.18
CA ALA A 185 9.16 -12.82 11.73
C ALA A 185 9.48 -12.92 13.23
N ASN A 186 8.45 -13.05 14.05
CA ASN A 186 8.59 -13.18 15.51
C ASN A 186 8.56 -14.65 15.97
N GLY A 187 8.15 -15.59 15.10
CA GLY A 187 8.09 -17.01 15.38
C GLY A 187 9.05 -17.87 14.54
N THR A 188 8.74 -19.17 14.46
CA THR A 188 9.47 -20.16 13.66
C THR A 188 8.89 -20.36 12.25
N ALA A 189 7.77 -19.70 11.95
CA ALA A 189 7.07 -19.78 10.68
C ALA A 189 7.20 -18.45 9.90
N PRO A 190 7.05 -18.46 8.57
CA PRO A 190 6.92 -17.22 7.80
C PRO A 190 5.69 -16.41 8.22
N GLU A 191 5.83 -15.10 8.26
CA GLU A 191 4.81 -14.16 8.74
C GLU A 191 4.50 -13.11 7.67
N MET A 192 3.22 -12.95 7.31
CA MET A 192 2.74 -12.01 6.30
C MET A 192 2.02 -10.82 6.93
N ARG A 193 2.30 -9.61 6.41
CA ARG A 193 1.60 -8.36 6.73
C ARG A 193 1.23 -7.63 5.44
N ALA A 194 0.24 -6.74 5.51
CA ALA A 194 -0.07 -5.82 4.43
C ALA A 194 0.97 -4.69 4.38
N TRP A 195 1.22 -4.14 3.20
CA TRP A 195 1.92 -2.86 3.11
C TRP A 195 0.96 -1.73 3.47
N TYR A 196 1.39 -0.90 4.41
CA TYR A 196 0.75 0.32 4.81
C TYR A 196 1.52 1.51 4.25
N VAL A 197 0.84 2.47 3.61
CA VAL A 197 1.44 3.71 3.13
C VAL A 197 0.95 4.86 4.00
N SER A 198 1.87 5.56 4.66
CA SER A 198 1.51 6.62 5.59
C SER A 198 0.97 7.87 4.87
N ARG A 199 0.32 8.73 5.65
CA ARG A 199 -0.08 10.08 5.23
C ARG A 199 1.15 10.97 4.98
N LEU A 200 0.95 12.09 4.28
CA LEU A 200 2.00 13.06 3.97
C LEU A 200 2.69 13.60 5.24
N GLY A 201 1.92 14.00 6.27
CA GLY A 201 2.51 14.42 7.56
C GLY A 201 3.24 13.30 8.31
N GLY A 202 2.99 12.04 7.95
CA GLY A 202 3.74 10.85 8.37
C GLY A 202 4.84 10.46 7.39
N ARG A 203 5.24 11.38 6.51
CA ARG A 203 6.31 11.27 5.51
C ARG A 203 6.06 10.28 4.36
N SER A 204 4.82 9.85 4.13
CA SER A 204 4.45 8.94 3.01
C SER A 204 5.31 7.66 2.90
N SER A 205 5.74 7.13 4.04
CA SER A 205 6.56 5.92 4.17
C SER A 205 5.75 4.65 3.85
N ALA A 206 6.43 3.61 3.35
CA ALA A 206 5.86 2.26 3.29
C ALA A 206 6.30 1.47 4.52
N ASP A 207 5.32 0.97 5.27
CA ASP A 207 5.50 0.27 6.53
C ASP A 207 4.91 -1.14 6.44
N GLY A 208 5.72 -2.13 6.79
CA GLY A 208 5.36 -3.54 6.84
C GLY A 208 5.36 -4.11 8.25
N ARG A 209 5.35 -3.26 9.29
CA ARG A 209 5.41 -3.68 10.70
C ARG A 209 4.04 -3.83 11.35
N TYR A 210 3.03 -3.16 10.81
CA TYR A 210 1.70 -3.08 11.44
C TYR A 210 0.98 -4.43 11.48
N GLY A 211 0.26 -4.65 12.59
CA GLY A 211 -0.57 -5.83 12.79
C GLY A 211 -1.84 -5.77 11.96
N LEU A 212 -2.27 -6.91 11.44
CA LEU A 212 -3.54 -7.03 10.71
C LEU A 212 -4.76 -6.93 11.65
N ASP A 213 -4.55 -7.04 12.95
CA ASP A 213 -5.54 -6.91 14.01
C ASP A 213 -5.47 -5.56 14.76
N ASP A 214 -4.63 -4.63 14.31
CA ASP A 214 -4.59 -3.27 14.86
C ASP A 214 -5.85 -2.49 14.46
N ASP A 215 -6.41 -1.71 15.38
CA ASP A 215 -7.58 -0.84 15.14
C ASP A 215 -7.24 0.42 14.33
N CYS A 216 -6.33 0.30 13.36
CA CYS A 216 -5.90 1.36 12.45
C CYS A 216 -6.04 0.98 10.98
N GLY A 217 -6.75 -0.11 10.65
CA GLY A 217 -6.91 -0.55 9.27
C GLY A 217 -7.75 0.41 8.42
N ARG A 218 -7.26 0.71 7.22
CA ARG A 218 -7.96 1.51 6.19
C ARG A 218 -7.61 1.06 4.78
N PHE A 219 -8.53 0.34 4.15
CA PHE A 219 -8.46 0.03 2.72
C PHE A 219 -9.25 1.04 1.88
N VAL A 220 -8.84 1.15 0.62
CA VAL A 220 -9.70 1.64 -0.47
C VAL A 220 -10.00 0.47 -1.39
N GLY A 221 -11.27 0.07 -1.47
CA GLY A 221 -11.73 -0.94 -2.41
C GLY A 221 -12.06 -0.35 -3.77
N ILE A 222 -11.49 -0.93 -4.82
CA ILE A 222 -11.71 -0.57 -6.23
C ILE A 222 -12.77 -1.48 -6.83
N ALA A 223 -13.71 -0.92 -7.60
CA ALA A 223 -14.69 -1.70 -8.35
C ALA A 223 -14.02 -2.44 -9.54
N PRO A 224 -14.42 -3.68 -9.89
CA PRO A 224 -13.81 -4.45 -10.98
C PRO A 224 -13.88 -3.76 -12.35
N GLU A 225 -14.95 -3.01 -12.60
CA GLU A 225 -15.18 -2.21 -13.79
C GLU A 225 -14.54 -0.81 -13.75
N ALA A 226 -13.58 -0.57 -12.87
CA ALA A 226 -12.69 0.58 -12.94
C ALA A 226 -11.39 0.20 -13.68
N PRO A 227 -11.38 0.07 -15.02
CA PRO A 227 -10.13 0.03 -15.77
C PRO A 227 -9.44 1.38 -15.64
N ASN A 228 -8.10 1.37 -15.65
CA ASN A 228 -7.26 2.53 -15.85
C ASN A 228 -7.83 3.41 -16.98
N THR A 229 -8.48 4.52 -16.64
CA THR A 229 -9.12 5.44 -17.60
C THR A 229 -8.13 6.22 -18.48
N LEU A 230 -6.88 5.75 -18.62
CA LEU A 230 -5.83 6.40 -19.41
C LEU A 230 -5.57 5.74 -20.78
N GLU A 231 -6.11 4.56 -21.08
CA GLU A 231 -5.90 3.94 -22.42
C GLU A 231 -6.99 4.26 -23.46
N GLN A 232 -8.07 4.98 -23.11
CA GLN A 232 -9.17 5.25 -24.04
C GLN A 232 -9.19 6.66 -24.67
N LEU A 233 -8.18 7.50 -24.42
CA LEU A 233 -8.12 8.86 -25.01
C LEU A 233 -7.11 9.03 -26.16
N VAL A 234 -6.57 7.94 -26.74
CA VAL A 234 -5.62 8.01 -27.88
C VAL A 234 -6.16 7.38 -29.16
N LYS A 235 -7.46 7.13 -29.26
CA LYS A 235 -8.08 6.72 -30.55
C LYS A 235 -9.43 7.39 -30.79
N VAL A 236 -9.40 8.68 -31.15
CA VAL A 236 -10.24 9.26 -32.21
C VAL A 236 -9.43 10.33 -32.93
#